data_AF-A0A143HG87-F1
#
_entry.id   AF-A0A143HG87-F1
#
_cell.length_a   1.000
_cell.length_b   1.000
_cell.length_c   1.000
_cell.angle_alpha   90.00
_cell.angle_beta   90.00
_cell.angle_gamma   90.00
#
_symmetry.space_group_name_H-M   'P 1'
#
loop_
_entity.id
_entity.type
_entity.pdbx_description
1 polymer ?
#
loop_
_entity_poly.entity_id
_entity_poly.type
_entity_poly.pdbx_seq_one_letter_code
_entity_poly.pdbx_strand_id
1 'polypeptide(L)'
;MAIIDEAVAFLTLYYKENHLPDEQLDHRLKEVRQEIEENGSYNHTPEELSYGAQVAWRNSNKCIGRLFWKTLQVKDERGVLEEETIFQKLISHIEYAFNNGKIKPCITIFEPGRVRIWNHQLIRYAGYECEDQTIVGDADSVAFTNECLKLGWKGKRGQFDVLPLVIQVDNRPPKFFEIPSIYINEVEIRHPEYSWFSELHLKWYAVPIISSMPLEIGGVVYTAAPFNGWYMGTEIGARNLADENRYNQLPLIAKKMGLDMRSNTNLWQDRALIELNEAVLYSFREDGVSIVDHHTAAQQFKRFEMNEEAENRDVTGNWTWLIPPLSPALTHIFHKPYKNKKNSPVYSYRSSPFKILED
;
A
#
# COMPACT_ATOMS: atom_id res chain seq x y z
N MET A 1 -19.92 -18.14 1.43
CA MET A 1 -21.24 -17.47 1.51
C MET A 1 -21.73 -17.34 0.08
N ALA A 2 -23.04 -17.35 -0.19
CA ALA A 2 -23.48 -17.16 -1.57
C ALA A 2 -23.19 -15.69 -1.96
N ILE A 3 -22.69 -15.44 -3.18
CA ILE A 3 -22.38 -14.08 -3.67
C ILE A 3 -23.57 -13.12 -3.49
N ILE A 4 -24.80 -13.63 -3.60
CA ILE A 4 -26.02 -12.86 -3.37
C ILE A 4 -26.13 -12.30 -1.94
N ASP A 5 -25.70 -13.05 -0.91
CA ASP A 5 -25.78 -12.57 0.47
C ASP A 5 -24.81 -11.40 0.70
N GLU A 6 -23.62 -11.47 0.07
CA GLU A 6 -22.63 -10.41 0.12
C GLU A 6 -23.09 -9.17 -0.66
N ALA A 7 -23.68 -9.37 -1.84
CA ALA A 7 -24.26 -8.30 -2.64
C ALA A 7 -25.39 -7.58 -1.89
N VAL A 8 -26.32 -8.33 -1.29
CA VAL A 8 -27.42 -7.78 -0.48
C VAL A 8 -26.87 -6.99 0.71
N ALA A 9 -25.89 -7.52 1.44
CA ALA A 9 -25.29 -6.83 2.58
C ALA A 9 -24.59 -5.53 2.17
N PHE A 10 -23.83 -5.56 1.07
CA PHE A 10 -23.15 -4.38 0.54
C PHE A 10 -24.13 -3.31 0.05
N LEU A 11 -25.12 -3.67 -0.75
CA LEU A 11 -26.10 -2.71 -1.29
C LEU A 11 -26.96 -2.11 -0.19
N THR A 12 -27.40 -2.92 0.78
CA THR A 12 -28.13 -2.39 1.95
C THR A 12 -27.30 -1.36 2.70
N LEU A 13 -26.00 -1.60 2.89
CA LEU A 13 -25.08 -0.66 3.51
C LEU A 13 -24.94 0.63 2.67
N TYR A 14 -24.72 0.48 1.36
CA TYR A 14 -24.57 1.61 0.42
C TYR A 14 -25.80 2.52 0.41
N TYR A 15 -26.99 1.95 0.23
CA TYR A 15 -28.24 2.72 0.18
C TYR A 15 -28.53 3.42 1.52
N LYS A 16 -28.29 2.72 2.63
CA LYS A 16 -28.49 3.29 3.97
C LYS A 16 -27.55 4.47 4.25
N GLU A 17 -26.25 4.32 3.98
CA GLU A 17 -25.26 5.38 4.27
C GLU A 17 -25.34 6.57 3.30
N ASN A 18 -25.93 6.39 2.12
CA ASN A 18 -26.16 7.46 1.15
C ASN A 18 -27.59 8.04 1.18
N HIS A 19 -28.43 7.60 2.12
CA HIS A 19 -29.82 8.04 2.27
C HIS A 19 -30.66 7.91 0.99
N LEU A 20 -30.43 6.82 0.25
CA LEU A 20 -31.17 6.50 -0.98
C LEU A 20 -32.51 5.80 -0.63
N PRO A 21 -33.56 5.95 -1.45
CA PRO A 21 -34.87 5.34 -1.18
C PRO A 21 -34.84 3.81 -1.20
N ASP A 22 -35.56 3.17 -0.27
CA ASP A 22 -35.69 1.71 -0.19
C ASP A 22 -36.28 1.09 -1.48
N GLU A 23 -37.19 1.80 -2.16
CA GLU A 23 -37.75 1.35 -3.44
C GLU A 23 -36.67 1.18 -4.52
N GLN A 24 -35.64 2.03 -4.52
CA GLN A 24 -34.52 1.92 -5.44
C GLN A 24 -33.61 0.75 -5.07
N LEU A 25 -33.44 0.46 -3.77
CA LEU A 25 -32.71 -0.72 -3.30
C LEU A 25 -33.42 -1.99 -3.76
N ASP A 26 -34.75 -2.08 -3.59
CA ASP A 26 -35.54 -3.24 -4.02
C ASP A 26 -35.44 -3.50 -5.52
N HIS A 27 -35.45 -2.44 -6.34
CA HIS A 27 -35.23 -2.56 -7.78
C HIS A 27 -33.82 -3.10 -8.08
N ARG A 28 -32.79 -2.48 -7.49
CA ARG A 28 -31.39 -2.85 -7.71
C ARG A 28 -31.11 -4.29 -7.26
N LEU A 29 -31.70 -4.74 -6.16
CA LEU A 29 -31.57 -6.12 -5.69
C LEU A 29 -32.20 -7.13 -6.65
N LYS A 30 -33.28 -6.78 -7.36
CA LYS A 30 -33.86 -7.66 -8.39
C LYS A 30 -32.96 -7.77 -9.60
N GLU A 31 -32.41 -6.65 -10.08
CA GLU A 31 -31.43 -6.63 -11.18
C GLU A 31 -30.21 -7.49 -10.84
N VAL A 32 -29.62 -7.29 -9.66
CA VAL A 32 -28.43 -8.03 -9.23
C VAL A 32 -28.70 -9.52 -9.07
N ARG A 33 -29.89 -9.92 -8.58
CA ARG A 33 -30.29 -11.33 -8.54
C ARG A 33 -30.33 -11.93 -9.94
N GLN A 34 -30.96 -11.24 -10.89
CA GLN A 34 -31.03 -11.67 -12.27
C GLN A 34 -29.63 -11.78 -12.91
N GLU A 35 -28.78 -10.75 -12.74
CA GLU A 35 -27.41 -10.77 -13.26
C GLU A 35 -26.61 -11.98 -12.71
N ILE A 36 -26.73 -12.26 -11.41
CA ILE A 36 -26.06 -13.40 -10.76
C ILE A 36 -26.61 -14.74 -11.29
N GLU A 37 -27.92 -14.87 -11.48
CA GLU A 37 -28.55 -16.08 -12.02
C GLU A 37 -28.09 -16.35 -13.46
N GLU A 38 -27.95 -15.30 -14.28
CA GLU A 38 -27.57 -15.42 -15.69
C GLU A 38 -26.05 -15.61 -15.89
N ASN A 39 -25.23 -14.88 -15.12
CA ASN A 39 -23.79 -14.74 -15.38
C ASN A 39 -22.89 -15.28 -14.26
N GLY A 40 -23.46 -15.70 -13.13
CA GLY A 40 -22.73 -16.12 -11.93
C GLY A 40 -22.11 -14.98 -11.11
N SER A 41 -22.27 -13.73 -11.54
CA SER A 41 -21.80 -12.50 -10.89
C SER A 41 -22.66 -11.30 -11.33
N TYR A 42 -22.41 -10.11 -10.77
CA TYR A 42 -23.05 -8.86 -11.16
C TYR A 42 -22.02 -7.73 -11.31
N ASN A 43 -22.43 -6.63 -11.95
CA ASN A 43 -21.60 -5.45 -12.11
C ASN A 43 -22.00 -4.34 -11.15
N HIS A 44 -21.01 -3.72 -10.50
CA HIS A 44 -21.23 -2.52 -9.71
C HIS A 44 -21.43 -1.30 -10.62
N THR A 45 -22.32 -0.36 -10.25
CA THR A 45 -22.33 0.98 -10.85
C THR A 45 -21.04 1.74 -10.49
N PRO A 46 -20.68 2.83 -11.20
CA PRO A 46 -19.53 3.66 -10.83
C PRO A 46 -19.61 4.19 -9.39
N GLU A 47 -20.81 4.54 -8.92
CA GLU A 47 -21.04 5.05 -7.56
C GLU A 47 -20.88 3.95 -6.52
N GLU A 48 -21.44 2.75 -6.78
CA GLU A 48 -21.28 1.57 -5.93
C GLU A 48 -19.79 1.17 -5.84
N LEU A 49 -19.06 1.17 -6.96
CA LEU A 49 -17.64 0.85 -7.01
C LEU A 49 -16.82 1.87 -6.19
N SER A 50 -17.10 3.15 -6.37
CA SER A 50 -16.41 4.23 -5.66
C SER A 50 -16.61 4.14 -4.15
N TYR A 51 -17.87 3.98 -3.73
CA TYR A 51 -18.22 3.78 -2.33
C TYR A 51 -17.57 2.52 -1.75
N GLY A 52 -17.62 1.40 -2.48
CA GLY A 52 -17.03 0.13 -2.05
C GLY A 52 -15.52 0.24 -1.80
N ALA A 53 -14.78 0.90 -2.68
CA ALA A 53 -13.34 1.12 -2.53
C ALA A 53 -13.00 2.01 -1.33
N GLN A 54 -13.80 3.05 -1.11
CA GLN A 54 -13.68 3.96 0.04
C GLN A 54 -13.94 3.24 1.36
N VAL A 55 -15.02 2.46 1.44
CA VAL A 55 -15.37 1.69 2.64
C VAL A 55 -14.38 0.55 2.88
N ALA A 56 -13.81 -0.06 1.85
CA ALA A 56 -12.72 -1.03 2.00
C ALA A 56 -11.50 -0.42 2.71
N TRP A 57 -11.19 0.85 2.44
CA TRP A 57 -10.14 1.57 3.17
C TRP A 57 -10.56 1.85 4.62
N ARG A 58 -11.79 2.32 4.85
CA ARG A 58 -12.36 2.49 6.21
C ARG A 58 -12.28 1.20 7.04
N ASN A 59 -12.50 0.05 6.42
CA ASN A 59 -12.50 -1.28 7.04
C ASN A 59 -11.08 -1.89 7.19
N SER A 60 -10.03 -1.23 6.70
CA SER A 60 -8.67 -1.78 6.69
C SER A 60 -8.04 -1.80 8.08
N ASN A 61 -8.15 -2.93 8.77
CA ASN A 61 -7.68 -3.12 10.15
C ASN A 61 -6.18 -2.88 10.38
N LYS A 62 -5.37 -2.92 9.32
CA LYS A 62 -3.92 -2.68 9.37
C LYS A 62 -3.51 -1.24 9.02
N CYS A 63 -4.47 -0.38 8.68
CA CYS A 63 -4.21 0.98 8.24
C CYS A 63 -4.49 1.98 9.38
N ILE A 64 -3.45 2.72 9.78
CA ILE A 64 -3.58 3.85 10.71
C ILE A 64 -4.13 5.11 10.03
N GLY A 65 -3.87 5.30 8.73
CA GLY A 65 -4.26 6.48 7.94
C GLY A 65 -5.73 6.54 7.52
N ARG A 66 -6.65 5.88 8.24
CA ARG A 66 -8.06 5.74 7.83
C ARG A 66 -8.89 7.01 7.89
N LEU A 67 -8.41 8.08 8.52
CA LEU A 67 -9.14 9.35 8.61
C LEU A 67 -9.56 9.90 7.24
N PHE A 68 -8.76 9.65 6.20
CA PHE A 68 -8.92 10.21 4.86
C PHE A 68 -9.72 9.32 3.91
N TRP A 69 -10.39 8.28 4.40
CA TRP A 69 -11.03 7.26 3.56
C TRP A 69 -12.00 7.83 2.50
N LYS A 70 -12.71 8.92 2.82
CA LYS A 70 -13.64 9.61 1.88
C LYS A 70 -12.93 10.42 0.78
N THR A 71 -11.63 10.71 0.91
CA THR A 71 -10.89 11.50 -0.10
C THR A 71 -10.23 10.64 -1.17
N LEU A 72 -10.46 9.32 -1.14
CA LEU A 72 -9.92 8.39 -2.14
C LEU A 72 -10.53 8.67 -3.51
N GLN A 73 -9.68 9.05 -4.46
CA GLN A 73 -10.07 9.13 -5.87
C GLN A 73 -10.11 7.73 -6.46
N VAL A 74 -11.24 7.38 -7.09
CA VAL A 74 -11.41 6.09 -7.78
C VAL A 74 -11.30 6.31 -9.28
N LYS A 75 -10.41 5.56 -9.93
CA LYS A 75 -10.30 5.46 -11.39
C LYS A 75 -10.87 4.11 -11.81
N ASP A 76 -12.04 4.15 -12.43
CA ASP A 76 -12.71 2.96 -12.98
C ASP A 76 -12.10 2.66 -14.36
N GLU A 77 -11.29 1.61 -14.42
CA GLU A 77 -10.63 1.12 -15.63
C GLU A 77 -11.09 -0.32 -15.94
N ARG A 78 -12.31 -0.67 -15.51
CA ARG A 78 -12.98 -1.90 -15.95
C ARG A 78 -13.19 -1.87 -17.46
N GLY A 79 -13.09 -3.03 -18.09
CA GLY A 79 -13.08 -3.18 -19.55
C GLY A 79 -11.72 -2.94 -20.23
N VAL A 80 -10.71 -2.39 -19.54
CA VAL A 80 -9.35 -2.26 -20.08
C VAL A 80 -8.62 -3.60 -20.01
N LEU A 81 -8.34 -4.18 -21.18
CA LEU A 81 -7.81 -5.55 -21.31
C LEU A 81 -6.59 -5.65 -22.22
N GLU A 82 -5.93 -4.55 -22.55
CA GLU A 82 -4.65 -4.56 -23.27
C GLU A 82 -3.53 -4.20 -22.28
N GLU A 83 -2.48 -5.02 -22.18
CA GLU A 83 -1.40 -4.80 -21.20
C GLU A 83 -0.73 -3.43 -21.35
N GLU A 84 -0.53 -2.98 -22.59
CA GLU A 84 0.05 -1.68 -22.91
C GLU A 84 -0.84 -0.53 -22.41
N THR A 85 -2.15 -0.58 -22.65
CA THR A 85 -3.10 0.40 -22.09
C THR A 85 -3.15 0.32 -20.56
N ILE A 86 -3.14 -0.87 -19.97
CA ILE A 86 -3.09 -1.05 -18.49
C ILE A 86 -1.84 -0.36 -17.95
N PHE A 87 -0.68 -0.58 -18.56
CA PHE A 87 0.57 0.09 -18.21
C PHE A 87 0.43 1.61 -18.24
N GLN A 88 -0.17 2.18 -19.30
CA GLN A 88 -0.42 3.63 -19.37
C GLN A 88 -1.34 4.12 -18.25
N LYS A 89 -2.36 3.34 -17.85
CA LYS A 89 -3.21 3.67 -16.70
C LYS A 89 -2.46 3.64 -15.38
N LEU A 90 -1.52 2.72 -15.21
CA LEU A 90 -0.63 2.67 -14.04
C LEU A 90 0.32 3.88 -14.00
N ILE A 91 0.88 4.29 -15.13
CA ILE A 91 1.67 5.53 -15.22
C ILE A 91 0.83 6.75 -14.84
N SER A 92 -0.39 6.87 -15.36
CA SER A 92 -1.32 7.93 -14.97
C SER A 92 -1.68 7.88 -13.48
N HIS A 93 -1.76 6.69 -12.88
CA HIS A 93 -1.91 6.55 -11.43
C HIS A 93 -0.70 7.15 -10.70
N ILE A 94 0.52 6.75 -11.06
CA ILE A 94 1.76 7.24 -10.42
C ILE A 94 1.84 8.76 -10.49
N GLU A 95 1.61 9.35 -11.66
CA GLU A 95 1.65 10.79 -11.89
C GLU A 95 0.59 11.54 -11.04
N TYR A 96 -0.66 11.07 -11.09
CA TYR A 96 -1.75 11.65 -10.30
C TYR A 96 -1.50 11.55 -8.81
N ALA A 97 -0.98 10.41 -8.35
CA ALA A 97 -0.73 10.15 -6.94
C ALA A 97 0.41 11.04 -6.41
N PHE A 98 1.48 11.25 -7.18
CA PHE A 98 2.60 12.10 -6.75
C PHE A 98 2.21 13.58 -6.65
N ASN A 99 1.52 14.12 -7.67
CA ASN A 99 0.98 15.49 -7.68
C ASN A 99 1.99 16.54 -7.15
N ASN A 100 3.21 16.53 -7.70
CA ASN A 100 4.30 17.43 -7.32
C ASN A 100 4.60 17.42 -5.81
N GLY A 101 4.73 16.22 -5.22
CA GLY A 101 4.97 16.02 -3.79
C GLY A 101 3.73 16.17 -2.89
N LYS A 102 2.63 16.74 -3.38
CA LYS A 102 1.35 16.86 -2.65
C LYS A 102 0.51 15.61 -2.85
N ILE A 103 0.93 14.50 -2.25
CA ILE A 103 0.42 13.17 -2.54
C ILE A 103 -1.11 13.09 -2.40
N LYS A 104 -1.77 12.51 -3.40
CA LYS A 104 -3.23 12.31 -3.43
C LYS A 104 -3.56 10.83 -3.30
N PRO A 105 -4.45 10.44 -2.37
CA PRO A 105 -4.95 9.07 -2.31
C PRO A 105 -5.74 8.72 -3.58
N CYS A 106 -5.35 7.64 -4.24
CA CYS A 106 -5.99 7.15 -5.44
C CYS A 106 -6.05 5.63 -5.44
N ILE A 107 -7.04 5.08 -6.14
CA ILE A 107 -7.10 3.67 -6.52
C ILE A 107 -7.46 3.57 -7.99
N THR A 108 -6.83 2.63 -8.71
CA THR A 108 -7.22 2.29 -10.09
C THR A 108 -7.73 0.87 -10.09
N ILE A 109 -8.98 0.66 -10.52
CA ILE A 109 -9.65 -0.64 -10.43
C ILE A 109 -9.81 -1.18 -11.84
N PHE A 110 -9.20 -2.34 -12.10
CA PHE A 110 -9.30 -3.04 -13.38
C PHE A 110 -10.35 -4.15 -13.35
N GLU A 111 -10.57 -4.76 -14.52
CA GLU A 111 -11.54 -5.83 -14.72
C GLU A 111 -11.38 -6.99 -13.71
N PRO A 112 -12.45 -7.35 -12.95
CA PRO A 112 -12.45 -8.46 -11.99
C PRO A 112 -11.93 -9.77 -12.56
N GLY A 113 -11.00 -10.40 -11.85
CA GLY A 113 -10.49 -11.75 -12.18
C GLY A 113 -9.64 -11.85 -13.45
N ARG A 114 -9.61 -10.82 -14.30
CA ARG A 114 -8.95 -10.85 -15.61
C ARG A 114 -7.59 -10.17 -15.58
N VAL A 115 -7.44 -9.07 -14.85
CA VAL A 115 -6.16 -8.34 -14.76
C VAL A 115 -5.41 -8.73 -13.49
N ARG A 116 -4.10 -8.99 -13.63
CA ARG A 116 -3.16 -9.26 -12.56
C ARG A 116 -1.93 -8.37 -12.71
N ILE A 117 -1.55 -7.70 -11.62
CA ILE A 117 -0.28 -6.99 -11.47
C ILE A 117 0.55 -7.83 -10.50
N TRP A 118 1.71 -8.31 -10.93
CA TRP A 118 2.50 -9.23 -10.13
C TRP A 118 3.29 -8.51 -9.02
N ASN A 119 3.55 -7.21 -9.22
CA ASN A 119 4.28 -6.38 -8.29
C ASN A 119 3.55 -6.28 -6.93
N HIS A 120 4.30 -6.27 -5.83
CA HIS A 120 3.77 -5.93 -4.51
C HIS A 120 3.33 -4.46 -4.44
N GLN A 121 4.18 -3.58 -4.95
CA GLN A 121 3.95 -2.14 -5.09
C GLN A 121 4.37 -1.71 -6.49
N LEU A 122 3.72 -0.68 -7.06
CA LEU A 122 4.04 -0.22 -8.41
C LEU A 122 5.48 0.29 -8.52
N ILE A 123 5.95 1.03 -7.51
CA ILE A 123 7.36 1.42 -7.41
C ILE A 123 7.96 0.65 -6.24
N ARG A 124 8.99 -0.13 -6.53
CA ARG A 124 9.74 -0.88 -5.53
C ARG A 124 11.15 -1.16 -6.03
N TYR A 125 12.12 -1.18 -5.12
CA TYR A 125 13.49 -1.54 -5.45
C TYR A 125 13.67 -3.06 -5.56
N ALA A 126 14.54 -3.48 -6.47
CA ALA A 126 14.96 -4.86 -6.69
C ALA A 126 15.87 -5.35 -5.55
N GLY A 127 15.99 -6.67 -5.44
CA GLY A 127 16.91 -7.34 -4.53
C GLY A 127 17.69 -8.42 -5.27
N TYR A 128 19.02 -8.40 -5.14
CA TYR A 128 19.92 -9.31 -5.84
C TYR A 128 20.73 -10.12 -4.84
N GLU A 129 20.57 -11.44 -4.88
CA GLU A 129 21.45 -12.35 -4.15
C GLU A 129 22.82 -12.42 -4.83
N CYS A 130 23.88 -12.24 -4.04
CA CYS A 130 25.28 -12.29 -4.46
C CYS A 130 25.87 -13.69 -4.23
N GLU A 131 27.03 -13.96 -4.82
CA GLU A 131 27.72 -15.25 -4.70
C GLU A 131 28.10 -15.59 -3.25
N ASP A 132 28.34 -14.58 -2.42
CA ASP A 132 28.66 -14.69 -1.00
C ASP A 132 27.43 -14.73 -0.08
N GLN A 133 26.23 -14.95 -0.64
CA GLN A 133 24.93 -14.97 0.05
C GLN A 133 24.51 -13.62 0.65
N THR A 134 25.25 -12.53 0.35
CA THR A 134 24.78 -11.19 0.68
C THR A 134 23.71 -10.73 -0.31
N ILE A 135 22.92 -9.73 0.09
CA ILE A 135 21.88 -9.15 -0.76
C ILE A 135 22.23 -7.70 -1.07
N VAL A 136 22.17 -7.34 -2.35
CA VAL A 136 22.21 -5.95 -2.81
C VAL A 136 20.79 -5.48 -3.09
N GLY A 137 20.39 -4.37 -2.48
CA GLY A 137 19.06 -3.77 -2.62
C GLY A 137 18.05 -4.32 -1.61
N ASP A 138 16.79 -4.44 -2.03
CA ASP A 138 15.69 -4.83 -1.14
C ASP A 138 15.54 -6.36 -1.04
N ALA A 139 15.93 -6.94 0.11
CA ALA A 139 15.80 -8.37 0.37
C ALA A 139 14.38 -8.93 0.21
N ASP A 140 13.33 -8.14 0.49
CA ASP A 140 11.95 -8.60 0.34
C ASP A 140 11.52 -8.72 -1.14
N SER A 141 12.29 -8.11 -2.06
CA SER A 141 12.04 -8.14 -3.50
C SER A 141 12.81 -9.25 -4.24
N VAL A 142 13.68 -10.02 -3.58
CA VAL A 142 14.57 -10.99 -4.26
C VAL A 142 13.79 -11.98 -5.13
N ALA A 143 12.75 -12.61 -4.58
CA ALA A 143 11.95 -13.59 -5.30
C ALA A 143 11.32 -13.00 -6.58
N PHE A 144 10.75 -11.78 -6.50
CA PHE A 144 10.14 -11.14 -7.66
C PHE A 144 11.17 -10.58 -8.64
N THR A 145 12.33 -10.14 -8.14
CA THR A 145 13.47 -9.71 -8.97
C THR A 145 13.90 -10.87 -9.87
N ASN A 146 14.01 -12.09 -9.32
CA ASN A 146 14.35 -13.29 -10.09
C ASN A 146 13.33 -13.59 -11.19
N GLU A 147 12.03 -13.41 -10.92
CA GLU A 147 10.99 -13.55 -11.97
C GLU A 147 11.14 -12.49 -13.07
N CYS A 148 11.44 -11.24 -12.72
CA CYS A 148 11.70 -10.20 -13.72
C CYS A 148 12.91 -10.56 -14.61
N LEU A 149 14.00 -11.07 -14.01
CA LEU A 149 15.18 -11.52 -14.74
C LEU A 149 14.87 -12.70 -15.68
N LYS A 150 14.05 -13.67 -15.25
CA LYS A 150 13.58 -14.79 -16.08
C LYS A 150 12.75 -14.32 -17.28
N LEU A 151 11.96 -13.26 -17.11
CA LEU A 151 11.21 -12.61 -18.20
C LEU A 151 12.09 -11.80 -19.16
N GLY A 152 13.38 -11.66 -18.87
CA GLY A 152 14.36 -10.97 -19.73
C GLY A 152 14.65 -9.52 -19.31
N TRP A 153 14.12 -9.05 -18.18
CA TRP A 153 14.50 -7.75 -17.64
C TRP A 153 15.99 -7.74 -17.25
N LYS A 154 16.67 -6.61 -17.47
CA LYS A 154 18.08 -6.42 -17.15
C LYS A 154 18.25 -5.31 -16.12
N GLY A 155 18.23 -5.71 -14.86
CA GLY A 155 18.52 -4.81 -13.75
C GLY A 155 19.97 -4.28 -13.78
N LYS A 156 20.16 -3.10 -13.20
CA LYS A 156 21.47 -2.44 -13.02
C LYS A 156 22.29 -3.05 -11.89
N ARG A 157 21.69 -3.93 -11.07
CA ARG A 157 22.31 -4.56 -9.89
C ARG A 157 22.80 -3.55 -8.84
N GLY A 158 22.09 -2.43 -8.70
CA GLY A 158 22.33 -1.41 -7.69
C GLY A 158 21.42 -1.55 -6.47
N GLN A 159 21.73 -0.80 -5.40
CA GLN A 159 20.94 -0.82 -4.15
C GLN A 159 19.50 -0.31 -4.34
N PHE A 160 19.30 0.65 -5.23
CA PHE A 160 18.01 1.32 -5.45
C PHE A 160 17.59 1.22 -6.92
N ASP A 161 17.65 0.01 -7.46
CA ASP A 161 17.23 -0.26 -8.83
C ASP A 161 15.72 -0.52 -8.87
N VAL A 162 14.95 0.29 -9.61
CA VAL A 162 13.49 0.18 -9.63
C VAL A 162 13.06 -0.98 -10.51
N LEU A 163 12.24 -1.86 -9.96
CA LEU A 163 11.67 -3.02 -10.66
C LEU A 163 10.74 -2.60 -11.81
N PRO A 164 10.65 -3.39 -12.89
CA PRO A 164 9.65 -3.16 -13.93
C PRO A 164 8.25 -3.55 -13.42
N LEU A 165 7.21 -3.03 -14.06
CA LEU A 165 5.84 -3.48 -13.84
C LEU A 165 5.58 -4.75 -14.64
N VAL A 166 5.11 -5.82 -14.00
CA VAL A 166 4.74 -7.07 -14.66
C VAL A 166 3.22 -7.22 -14.64
N ILE A 167 2.63 -7.19 -15.84
CA ILE A 167 1.19 -7.16 -16.07
C ILE A 167 0.79 -8.44 -16.81
N GLN A 168 -0.32 -9.02 -16.39
CA GLN A 168 -0.89 -10.21 -17.01
C GLN A 168 -2.41 -10.06 -17.12
N VAL A 169 -2.96 -10.40 -18.28
CA VAL A 169 -4.40 -10.44 -18.50
C VAL A 169 -4.83 -11.84 -18.92
N ASP A 170 -5.92 -12.33 -18.33
CA ASP A 170 -6.44 -13.67 -18.49
C ASP A 170 -5.34 -14.72 -18.28
N ASN A 171 -5.16 -15.61 -19.27
CA ASN A 171 -4.13 -16.64 -19.32
C ASN A 171 -3.00 -16.29 -20.30
N ARG A 172 -2.91 -15.03 -20.74
CA ARG A 172 -1.81 -14.61 -21.63
C ARG A 172 -0.48 -14.63 -20.85
N PRO A 173 0.65 -14.82 -21.55
CA PRO A 173 1.97 -14.66 -20.93
C PRO A 173 2.11 -13.25 -20.31
N PRO A 174 2.70 -13.13 -19.11
CA PRO A 174 2.97 -11.84 -18.50
C PRO A 174 3.92 -11.01 -19.37
N LYS A 175 3.72 -9.69 -19.38
CA LYS A 175 4.63 -8.72 -20.02
C LYS A 175 5.20 -7.79 -18.96
N PHE A 176 6.49 -7.49 -19.05
CA PHE A 176 7.12 -6.48 -18.21
C PHE A 176 7.24 -5.14 -18.94
N PHE A 177 7.14 -4.05 -18.20
CA PHE A 177 7.25 -2.68 -18.70
C PHE A 177 8.14 -1.87 -17.75
N GLU A 178 9.14 -1.19 -18.29
CA GLU A 178 9.97 -0.29 -17.49
C GLU A 178 9.25 1.03 -17.26
N ILE A 179 9.24 1.50 -16.01
CA ILE A 179 8.67 2.80 -15.65
C ILE A 179 9.63 3.89 -16.14
N PRO A 180 9.19 4.85 -16.98
CA PRO A 180 10.05 5.95 -17.39
C PRO A 180 10.52 6.74 -16.16
N SER A 181 11.81 7.09 -16.12
CA SER A 181 12.43 7.73 -14.95
C SER A 181 11.76 9.02 -14.51
N ILE A 182 11.09 9.73 -15.42
CA ILE A 182 10.33 10.96 -15.11
C ILE A 182 9.15 10.71 -14.14
N TYR A 183 8.66 9.48 -14.05
CA TYR A 183 7.57 9.09 -13.15
C TYR A 183 8.09 8.48 -11.84
N ILE A 184 9.40 8.23 -11.74
CA ILE A 184 10.04 7.68 -10.54
C ILE A 184 10.49 8.86 -9.68
N ASN A 185 9.63 9.25 -8.74
CA ASN A 185 9.93 10.32 -7.80
C ASN A 185 10.56 9.72 -6.54
N GLU A 186 11.81 10.07 -6.27
CA GLU A 186 12.60 9.61 -5.12
C GLU A 186 13.02 10.80 -4.25
N VAL A 187 13.16 10.55 -2.94
CA VAL A 187 13.67 11.50 -1.96
C VAL A 187 15.02 10.99 -1.46
N GLU A 188 16.06 11.80 -1.64
CA GLU A 188 17.41 11.54 -1.11
C GLU A 188 17.43 11.84 0.40
N ILE A 189 17.86 10.86 1.19
CA ILE A 189 17.83 10.93 2.65
C ILE A 189 19.08 11.63 3.17
N ARG A 190 18.83 12.75 3.87
CA ARG A 190 19.80 13.63 4.52
C ARG A 190 19.35 13.95 5.94
N HIS A 191 20.28 14.38 6.78
CA HIS A 191 20.02 14.70 8.18
C HIS A 191 20.18 16.20 8.43
N PRO A 192 19.34 16.84 9.27
CA PRO A 192 19.49 18.27 9.61
C PRO A 192 20.81 18.58 10.31
N GLU A 193 21.28 17.69 11.19
CA GLU A 193 22.52 17.89 11.97
C GLU A 193 23.74 17.10 11.45
N TYR A 194 23.56 15.86 10.99
CA TYR A 194 24.65 15.00 10.55
C TYR A 194 24.90 15.12 9.05
N SER A 195 25.81 16.02 8.64
CA SER A 195 26.14 16.23 7.22
C SER A 195 26.62 14.97 6.49
N TRP A 196 27.24 14.02 7.20
CA TRP A 196 27.71 12.74 6.64
C TRP A 196 26.57 11.80 6.20
N PHE A 197 25.31 12.07 6.57
CA PHE A 197 24.19 11.20 6.20
C PHE A 197 24.01 11.13 4.67
N SER A 198 24.25 12.25 3.97
CA SER A 198 24.18 12.31 2.51
C SER A 198 25.23 11.43 1.81
N GLU A 199 26.34 11.10 2.49
CA GLU A 199 27.37 10.19 1.98
C GLU A 199 26.90 8.72 1.96
N LEU A 200 25.80 8.41 2.67
CA LEU A 200 25.21 7.07 2.65
C LEU A 200 24.45 6.80 1.35
N HIS A 201 24.11 7.85 0.58
CA HIS A 201 23.35 7.77 -0.67
C HIS A 201 22.04 6.97 -0.52
N LEU A 202 21.41 7.06 0.65
CA LEU A 202 20.12 6.44 0.92
C LEU A 202 19.03 7.25 0.24
N LYS A 203 18.08 6.58 -0.38
CA LYS A 203 16.90 7.23 -0.98
C LYS A 203 15.67 6.34 -0.89
N TRP A 204 14.49 6.94 -1.00
CA TRP A 204 13.24 6.20 -1.03
C TRP A 204 12.24 6.81 -2.01
N TYR A 205 11.45 5.99 -2.69
CA TYR A 205 10.40 6.47 -3.58
C TYR A 205 9.30 7.18 -2.79
N ALA A 206 8.72 8.22 -3.36
CA ALA A 206 7.86 9.17 -2.65
C ALA A 206 6.49 8.60 -2.27
N VAL A 207 5.92 7.69 -3.08
CA VAL A 207 4.52 7.27 -2.96
C VAL A 207 4.41 5.75 -2.74
N PRO A 208 3.79 5.28 -1.62
CA PRO A 208 3.52 3.87 -1.39
C PRO A 208 2.27 3.41 -2.15
N ILE A 209 2.45 2.86 -3.36
CA ILE A 209 1.34 2.37 -4.18
C ILE A 209 1.28 0.84 -4.12
N ILE A 210 0.42 0.27 -3.29
CA ILE A 210 0.25 -1.18 -3.12
C ILE A 210 -0.57 -1.73 -4.28
N SER A 211 -0.09 -2.78 -4.94
CA SER A 211 -0.72 -3.41 -6.11
C SER A 211 -1.07 -4.88 -5.94
N SER A 212 -0.61 -5.54 -4.86
CA SER A 212 -0.84 -6.98 -4.63
C SER A 212 -2.03 -7.29 -3.73
N MET A 213 -2.89 -6.32 -3.43
CA MET A 213 -4.07 -6.53 -2.58
C MET A 213 -5.34 -6.43 -3.44
N PRO A 214 -6.07 -7.54 -3.66
CA PRO A 214 -7.38 -7.48 -4.26
C PRO A 214 -8.36 -6.64 -3.43
N LEU A 215 -9.29 -5.99 -4.12
CA LEU A 215 -10.41 -5.30 -3.52
C LEU A 215 -11.66 -6.19 -3.63
N GLU A 216 -12.32 -6.45 -2.52
CA GLU A 216 -13.53 -7.26 -2.44
C GLU A 216 -14.72 -6.37 -2.07
N ILE A 217 -15.73 -6.32 -2.93
CA ILE A 217 -16.96 -5.53 -2.75
C ILE A 217 -18.16 -6.41 -3.09
N GLY A 218 -19.04 -6.65 -2.11
CA GLY A 218 -20.29 -7.40 -2.32
C GLY A 218 -20.12 -8.78 -2.97
N GLY A 219 -19.00 -9.45 -2.71
CA GLY A 219 -18.69 -10.77 -3.29
C GLY A 219 -17.98 -10.72 -4.65
N VAL A 220 -17.82 -9.55 -5.27
CA VAL A 220 -16.99 -9.36 -6.48
C VAL A 220 -15.54 -9.06 -6.07
N VAL A 221 -14.59 -9.75 -6.71
CA VAL A 221 -13.15 -9.64 -6.41
C VAL A 221 -12.40 -8.95 -7.55
N TYR A 222 -11.97 -7.72 -7.32
CA TYR A 222 -11.12 -6.94 -8.21
C TYR A 222 -9.65 -7.30 -7.94
N THR A 223 -9.10 -8.19 -8.75
CA THR A 223 -7.75 -8.77 -8.55
C THR A 223 -6.60 -7.80 -8.76
N ALA A 224 -6.80 -6.76 -9.56
CA ALA A 224 -5.85 -5.68 -9.75
C ALA A 224 -6.52 -4.34 -9.40
N ALA A 225 -6.19 -3.83 -8.21
CA ALA A 225 -6.75 -2.61 -7.66
C ALA A 225 -5.66 -1.76 -6.97
N PRO A 226 -4.58 -1.34 -7.68
CA PRO A 226 -3.48 -0.60 -7.07
C PRO A 226 -3.97 0.67 -6.40
N PHE A 227 -3.56 0.87 -5.15
CA PHE A 227 -4.00 1.97 -4.30
C PHE A 227 -2.85 2.63 -3.56
N ASN A 228 -2.97 3.92 -3.25
CA ASN A 228 -2.00 4.65 -2.46
C ASN A 228 -2.64 5.56 -1.40
N GLY A 229 -1.88 5.75 -0.32
CA GLY A 229 -1.94 6.94 0.53
C GLY A 229 -0.61 7.68 0.42
N TRP A 230 -0.11 8.16 1.56
CA TRP A 230 1.27 8.64 1.71
C TRP A 230 1.92 7.91 2.89
N TYR A 231 3.25 7.99 2.96
CA TYR A 231 4.02 7.32 4.01
C TYR A 231 3.77 7.93 5.40
N MET A 232 3.68 7.05 6.39
CA MET A 232 4.13 7.35 7.74
C MET A 232 5.64 7.12 7.82
N GLY A 233 6.40 8.08 8.37
CA GLY A 233 7.87 8.06 8.33
C GLY A 233 8.52 6.76 8.83
N THR A 234 7.91 6.10 9.81
CA THR A 234 8.38 4.83 10.37
C THR A 234 8.27 3.65 9.42
N GLU A 235 7.45 3.72 8.36
CA GLU A 235 7.44 2.71 7.30
C GLU A 235 8.77 2.69 6.54
N ILE A 236 9.39 3.86 6.36
CA ILE A 236 10.70 3.97 5.70
C ILE A 236 11.82 3.81 6.73
N GLY A 237 11.85 4.70 7.73
CA GLY A 237 12.98 4.82 8.65
C GLY A 237 13.07 3.71 9.69
N ALA A 238 11.94 3.14 10.11
CA ALA A 238 11.93 2.09 11.15
C ALA A 238 11.62 0.68 10.63
N ARG A 239 11.24 0.54 9.36
CA ARG A 239 11.05 -0.76 8.71
C ARG A 239 12.01 -0.89 7.53
N ASN A 240 11.72 -0.23 6.41
CA ASN A 240 12.43 -0.48 5.15
C ASN A 240 13.96 -0.29 5.25
N LEU A 241 14.40 0.81 5.86
CA LEU A 241 15.83 1.13 6.01
C LEU A 241 16.47 0.46 7.22
N ALA A 242 15.69 0.14 8.26
CA ALA A 242 16.22 -0.32 9.56
C ALA A 242 16.20 -1.83 9.78
N ASP A 243 15.16 -2.54 9.32
CA ASP A 243 14.98 -3.97 9.60
C ASP A 243 16.20 -4.76 9.12
N GLU A 244 16.66 -5.71 9.96
CA GLU A 244 17.84 -6.55 9.68
C GLU A 244 17.68 -7.38 8.40
N ASN A 245 16.44 -7.80 8.11
CA ASN A 245 16.08 -8.55 6.90
C ASN A 245 15.64 -7.64 5.74
N ARG A 246 15.96 -6.35 5.78
CA ARG A 246 15.74 -5.37 4.72
C ARG A 246 17.07 -4.69 4.38
N TYR A 247 17.16 -3.36 4.49
CA TYR A 247 18.40 -2.62 4.19
C TYR A 247 19.38 -2.55 5.37
N ASN A 248 18.94 -2.87 6.60
CA ASN A 248 19.79 -2.99 7.79
C ASN A 248 20.80 -1.83 8.00
N GLN A 249 20.34 -0.58 7.94
CA GLN A 249 21.24 0.60 8.00
C GLN A 249 21.69 0.98 9.43
N LEU A 250 21.05 0.44 10.47
CA LEU A 250 21.32 0.84 11.86
C LEU A 250 22.79 0.65 12.29
N PRO A 251 23.48 -0.46 11.97
CA PRO A 251 24.89 -0.62 12.35
C PRO A 251 25.82 0.42 11.74
N LEU A 252 25.59 0.79 10.47
CA LEU A 252 26.40 1.79 9.77
C LEU A 252 26.18 3.19 10.35
N ILE A 253 24.92 3.55 10.60
CA ILE A 253 24.52 4.83 11.20
C ILE A 253 25.11 4.95 12.62
N ALA A 254 24.96 3.92 13.46
CA ALA A 254 25.50 3.90 14.82
C ALA A 254 27.02 4.09 14.85
N LYS A 255 27.74 3.47 13.91
CA LYS A 255 29.19 3.64 13.75
C LYS A 255 29.56 5.06 13.35
N LYS A 256 28.85 5.67 12.39
CA LYS A 256 29.07 7.06 11.97
C LYS A 256 28.75 8.08 13.08
N MET A 257 27.79 7.75 13.95
CA MET A 257 27.48 8.51 15.17
C MET A 257 28.50 8.32 16.32
N GLY A 258 29.43 7.37 16.20
CA GLY A 258 30.40 7.07 17.26
C GLY A 258 29.79 6.40 18.51
N LEU A 259 28.69 5.66 18.35
CA LEU A 259 28.01 4.97 19.46
C LEU A 259 28.79 3.73 19.92
N ASP A 260 28.72 3.43 21.21
CA ASP A 260 29.27 2.20 21.78
C ASP A 260 28.33 1.00 21.51
N MET A 261 28.64 0.24 20.46
CA MET A 261 27.85 -0.90 19.98
C MET A 261 28.16 -2.24 20.69
N ARG A 262 28.97 -2.24 21.76
CA ARG A 262 29.41 -3.48 22.44
C ARG A 262 28.31 -4.14 23.28
N SER A 263 27.28 -3.40 23.68
CA SER A 263 26.19 -3.89 24.53
C SER A 263 24.86 -3.23 24.18
N ASN A 264 23.77 -4.01 24.22
CA ASN A 264 22.41 -3.51 24.01
C ASN A 264 21.97 -2.52 25.10
N THR A 265 22.57 -2.58 26.30
CA THR A 265 22.29 -1.61 27.38
C THR A 265 22.70 -0.19 27.04
N ASN A 266 23.55 0.00 26.02
CA ASN A 266 23.95 1.32 25.53
C ASN A 266 22.91 1.96 24.61
N LEU A 267 21.84 1.24 24.26
CA LEU A 267 20.72 1.71 23.43
C LEU A 267 21.17 2.26 22.07
N TRP A 268 22.24 1.68 21.51
CA TRP A 268 22.82 2.18 20.26
C TRP A 268 21.85 2.01 19.07
N GLN A 269 21.06 0.93 19.06
CA GLN A 269 20.03 0.67 18.05
C GLN A 269 18.93 1.71 18.14
N ASP A 270 18.41 1.97 19.34
CA ASP A 270 17.34 2.94 19.59
C ASP A 270 17.76 4.35 19.16
N ARG A 271 18.99 4.75 19.51
CA ARG A 271 19.54 6.06 19.14
C ARG A 271 19.70 6.20 17.62
N ALA A 272 20.33 5.22 16.96
CA ALA A 272 20.49 5.24 15.50
C ALA A 272 19.13 5.21 14.77
N LEU A 273 18.15 4.48 15.30
CA LEU A 273 16.81 4.38 14.75
C LEU A 273 16.06 5.72 14.81
N ILE A 274 16.20 6.47 15.91
CA ILE A 274 15.62 7.82 16.05
C ILE A 274 16.19 8.75 14.98
N GLU A 275 17.52 8.84 14.86
CA GLU A 275 18.16 9.74 13.86
C GLU A 275 17.81 9.34 12.42
N LEU A 276 17.69 8.05 12.12
CA LEU A 276 17.25 7.59 10.80
C LEU A 276 15.81 8.03 10.49
N ASN A 277 14.91 7.96 11.47
CA ASN A 277 13.52 8.42 11.29
C ASN A 277 13.44 9.95 11.16
N GLU A 278 14.27 10.68 11.89
CA GLU A 278 14.40 12.13 11.74
C GLU A 278 14.91 12.51 10.35
N ALA A 279 15.97 11.85 9.85
CA ALA A 279 16.49 12.05 8.50
C ALA A 279 15.40 11.88 7.43
N VAL A 280 14.61 10.81 7.54
CA VAL A 280 13.50 10.55 6.60
C VAL A 280 12.48 11.68 6.63
N LEU A 281 11.99 12.05 7.81
CA LEU A 281 10.97 13.11 7.95
C LEU A 281 11.49 14.48 7.49
N TYR A 282 12.75 14.79 7.81
CA TYR A 282 13.41 16.02 7.37
C TYR A 282 13.53 16.06 5.85
N SER A 283 14.05 15.01 5.23
CA SER A 283 14.28 14.96 3.78
C SER A 283 13.01 15.13 2.96
N PHE A 284 11.95 14.40 3.33
CA PHE A 284 10.66 14.51 2.65
C PHE A 284 10.06 15.92 2.78
N ARG A 285 10.18 16.53 3.96
CA ARG A 285 9.69 17.90 4.19
C ARG A 285 10.44 18.93 3.36
N GLU A 286 11.76 18.84 3.33
CA GLU A 286 12.61 19.77 2.59
C GLU A 286 12.39 19.66 1.07
N ASP A 287 12.07 18.46 0.57
CA ASP A 287 11.73 18.24 -0.85
C ASP A 287 10.25 18.52 -1.16
N GLY A 288 9.46 18.99 -0.18
CA GLY A 288 8.05 19.30 -0.37
C GLY A 288 7.16 18.08 -0.63
N VAL A 289 7.61 16.89 -0.24
CA VAL A 289 6.90 15.63 -0.41
C VAL A 289 6.10 15.28 0.85
N SER A 290 4.85 14.93 0.67
CA SER A 290 3.92 14.62 1.76
C SER A 290 4.37 13.38 2.53
N ILE A 291 4.54 13.53 3.84
CA ILE A 291 4.85 12.46 4.79
C ILE A 291 4.20 12.82 6.13
N VAL A 292 3.86 11.83 6.95
CA VAL A 292 3.34 12.05 8.30
C VAL A 292 4.22 11.38 9.35
N ASP A 293 4.48 12.04 10.47
CA ASP A 293 5.12 11.41 11.61
C ASP A 293 4.12 10.48 12.35
N HIS A 294 4.66 9.51 13.08
CA HIS A 294 3.85 8.49 13.72
C HIS A 294 2.99 9.00 14.90
N HIS A 295 3.36 10.11 15.53
CA HIS A 295 2.55 10.72 16.59
C HIS A 295 1.33 11.43 15.99
N THR A 296 1.54 12.20 14.92
CA THR A 296 0.46 12.86 14.18
C THR A 296 -0.47 11.83 13.52
N ALA A 297 0.08 10.75 12.94
CA ALA A 297 -0.72 9.65 12.40
C ALA A 297 -1.61 9.00 13.49
N ALA A 298 -1.08 8.80 14.70
CA ALA A 298 -1.89 8.33 15.83
C ALA A 298 -2.98 9.34 16.21
N GLN A 299 -2.70 10.64 16.25
CA GLN A 299 -3.72 11.66 16.53
C GLN A 299 -4.81 11.72 15.44
N GLN A 300 -4.43 11.56 14.16
CA GLN A 300 -5.38 11.44 13.05
C GLN A 300 -6.25 10.19 13.20
N PHE A 301 -5.67 9.07 13.63
CA PHE A 301 -6.43 7.87 13.93
C PHE A 301 -7.41 8.07 15.09
N LYS A 302 -7.03 8.83 16.13
CA LYS A 302 -7.96 9.23 17.20
C LYS A 302 -9.14 10.02 16.66
N ARG A 303 -8.90 10.94 15.72
CA ARG A 303 -9.97 11.69 15.06
C ARG A 303 -10.87 10.78 14.23
N PHE A 304 -10.30 9.79 13.55
CA PHE A 304 -11.07 8.76 12.86
C PHE A 304 -11.98 8.00 13.83
N GLU A 305 -11.47 7.60 15.01
CA GLU A 305 -12.28 6.93 16.02
C GLU A 305 -13.48 7.78 16.47
N MET A 306 -13.26 9.08 16.70
CA MET A 306 -14.34 10.02 17.05
C MET A 306 -15.39 10.15 15.94
N ASN A 307 -14.96 10.14 14.67
CA ASN A 307 -15.87 10.23 13.53
C ASN A 307 -16.71 8.96 13.38
N GLU A 308 -16.14 7.78 13.61
CA GLU A 308 -16.88 6.52 13.58
C GLU A 308 -17.86 6.42 14.75
N GLU A 309 -17.45 6.84 15.95
CA GLU A 309 -18.32 6.89 17.13
C GLU A 309 -19.51 7.84 16.95
N ALA A 310 -19.29 9.03 16.38
CA ALA A 310 -20.37 9.98 16.06
C ALA A 310 -21.44 9.40 15.12
N GLU A 311 -21.05 8.41 14.34
CA GLU A 311 -21.89 7.71 13.38
C GLU A 311 -22.41 6.36 13.92
N ASN A 312 -22.20 6.09 15.21
CA ASN A 312 -22.56 4.85 15.89
C ASN A 312 -21.92 3.60 15.25
N ARG A 313 -20.69 3.72 14.74
CA ARG A 313 -19.90 2.61 14.18
C ARG A 313 -18.77 2.21 15.11
N ASP A 314 -18.59 0.89 15.27
CA ASP A 314 -17.46 0.33 16.00
C ASP A 314 -16.16 0.42 15.19
N VAL A 315 -15.08 0.81 15.85
CA VAL A 315 -13.74 0.80 15.24
C VAL A 315 -13.09 -0.57 15.40
N THR A 316 -12.80 -1.21 14.27
CA THR A 316 -12.01 -2.44 14.19
C THR A 316 -10.53 -2.13 13.92
N GLY A 317 -9.64 -3.05 14.32
CA GLY A 317 -8.21 -2.86 14.14
C GLY A 317 -7.38 -4.09 14.50
N ASN A 318 -6.26 -4.24 13.81
CA ASN A 318 -5.20 -5.14 14.22
C ASN A 318 -4.18 -4.33 15.02
N TRP A 319 -4.22 -4.47 16.34
CA TRP A 319 -3.43 -3.65 17.26
C TRP A 319 -1.93 -3.67 16.94
N THR A 320 -1.36 -4.82 16.57
CA THR A 320 0.08 -4.94 16.25
C THR A 320 0.49 -4.20 14.98
N TRP A 321 -0.46 -3.89 14.09
CA TRP A 321 -0.23 -3.08 12.90
C TRP A 321 -0.54 -1.59 13.11
N LEU A 322 -1.43 -1.27 14.05
CA LEU A 322 -1.82 0.11 14.33
C LEU A 322 -0.84 0.83 15.24
N ILE A 323 -0.10 0.11 16.09
CA ILE A 323 0.97 0.73 16.88
C ILE A 323 2.19 0.99 15.99
N PRO A 324 2.80 2.18 16.04
CA PRO A 324 4.03 2.45 15.32
C PRO A 324 5.20 1.56 15.81
N PRO A 325 6.13 1.15 14.92
CA PRO A 325 7.29 0.34 15.31
C PRO A 325 8.35 1.13 16.11
N LEU A 326 8.21 2.46 16.20
CA LEU A 326 9.05 3.35 17.00
C LEU A 326 8.15 4.07 18.02
N SER A 327 8.56 4.06 19.29
CA SER A 327 7.89 4.78 20.38
C SER A 327 6.38 4.48 20.57
N PRO A 328 5.89 3.22 20.45
CA PRO A 328 4.46 2.92 20.46
C PRO A 328 3.75 3.36 21.75
N ALA A 329 4.41 3.21 22.90
CA ALA A 329 3.86 3.55 24.22
C ALA A 329 3.54 5.05 24.38
N LEU A 330 4.08 5.92 23.51
CA LEU A 330 3.81 7.36 23.46
C LEU A 330 2.54 7.70 22.65
N THR A 331 1.82 6.70 22.15
CA THR A 331 0.57 6.87 21.40
C THR A 331 -0.61 6.31 22.18
N HIS A 332 -1.81 6.88 21.98
CA HIS A 332 -3.02 6.40 22.67
C HIS A 332 -3.43 4.99 22.23
N ILE A 333 -3.08 4.60 20.99
CA ILE A 333 -3.37 3.30 20.39
C ILE A 333 -2.75 2.17 21.21
N PHE A 334 -1.54 2.35 21.76
CA PHE A 334 -0.88 1.33 22.57
C PHE A 334 -1.68 0.94 23.82
N HIS A 335 -2.42 1.89 24.40
CA HIS A 335 -3.16 1.69 25.65
C HIS A 335 -4.60 1.19 25.44
N LYS A 336 -5.01 0.93 24.19
CA LYS A 336 -6.37 0.54 23.82
C LYS A 336 -6.38 -0.70 22.92
N PRO A 337 -7.00 -1.82 23.34
CA PRO A 337 -7.17 -2.98 22.47
C PRO A 337 -8.22 -2.71 21.39
N TYR A 338 -8.05 -3.33 20.22
CA TYR A 338 -9.01 -3.28 19.11
C TYR A 338 -9.50 -4.67 18.76
N LYS A 339 -10.80 -4.80 18.46
CA LYS A 339 -11.34 -6.03 17.89
C LYS A 339 -10.84 -6.16 16.44
N ASN A 340 -10.10 -7.23 16.14
CA ASN A 340 -9.65 -7.53 14.78
C ASN A 340 -10.74 -8.25 13.96
N LYS A 341 -11.98 -7.76 14.03
CA LYS A 341 -13.09 -8.24 13.20
C LYS A 341 -12.86 -7.72 11.77
N LYS A 342 -12.91 -8.62 10.79
CA LYS A 342 -12.87 -8.24 9.36
C LYS A 342 -14.28 -7.85 8.92
N ASN A 343 -14.41 -6.64 8.39
CA ASN A 343 -15.64 -6.15 7.77
C ASN A 343 -15.46 -6.14 6.25
N SER A 344 -16.55 -6.26 5.49
CA SER A 344 -16.59 -6.11 4.04
C SER A 344 -17.31 -4.80 3.67
N PRO A 345 -16.96 -4.09 2.58
CA PRO A 345 -15.84 -4.30 1.65
C PRO A 345 -14.45 -4.31 2.28
N VAL A 346 -13.45 -4.92 1.63
CA VAL A 346 -12.08 -5.06 2.20
C VAL A 346 -10.99 -5.17 1.14
N TYR A 347 -9.77 -4.73 1.48
CA TYR A 347 -8.55 -5.11 0.76
C TYR A 347 -7.95 -6.37 1.40
N SER A 348 -7.86 -7.45 0.64
CA SER A 348 -7.37 -8.74 1.14
C SER A 348 -5.93 -9.01 0.68
N TYR A 349 -5.21 -9.84 1.43
CA TYR A 349 -3.91 -10.36 0.98
C TYR A 349 -4.14 -11.63 0.17
N ARG A 350 -3.43 -11.76 -0.94
CA ARG A 350 -3.39 -12.99 -1.75
C ARG A 350 -1.95 -13.45 -1.93
N SER A 351 -1.75 -14.74 -2.19
CA SER A 351 -0.48 -15.25 -2.69
C SER A 351 -0.09 -14.54 -3.98
N SER A 352 1.21 -14.31 -4.16
CA SER A 352 1.72 -13.65 -5.35
C SER A 352 1.39 -14.45 -6.61
N PRO A 353 0.97 -13.83 -7.73
CA PRO A 353 0.60 -14.54 -8.96
C PRO A 353 1.69 -15.47 -9.50
N PHE A 354 2.96 -15.06 -9.37
CA PHE A 354 4.10 -15.84 -9.87
C PHE A 354 4.47 -17.05 -8.99
N LYS A 355 3.97 -17.12 -7.75
CA LYS A 355 4.14 -18.32 -6.90
C LYS A 355 3.15 -19.44 -7.25
N ILE A 356 2.13 -19.14 -8.06
CA ILE A 356 1.09 -20.11 -8.45
C ILE A 356 1.45 -20.81 -9.78
N LEU A 357 2.45 -20.31 -10.51
CA LEU A 357 2.88 -20.88 -11.79
C LEU A 357 3.82 -22.10 -11.67
N GLU A 358 4.08 -22.56 -10.43
CA GLU A 358 4.93 -23.73 -10.15
C GLU A 358 4.14 -25.01 -9.81
N ASP A 359 2.79 -24.97 -9.85
CA ASP A 359 1.91 -26.15 -9.62
C ASP A 359 1.23 -26.64 -10.91
#